data_AF-A0A524HDB6-F1
#
_entry.id   AF-A0A524HDB6-F1
#
_cell.length_a   1.000
_cell.length_b   1.000
_cell.length_c   1.000
_cell.angle_alpha   90.00
_cell.angle_beta   90.00
_cell.angle_gamma   90.00
#
_symmetry.space_group_name_H-M   'P 1'
#
loop_
_entity.id
_entity.type
_entity.pdbx_description
1 polymer ?
#
loop_
_entity_poly.entity_id
_entity_poly.type
_entity_poly.pdbx_seq_one_letter_code
_entity_poly.pdbx_strand_id
1 'polypeptide(L)'
;MAEIKETMAEIRSWDVDILTIGQYLQPSKGHIPVDRYYPPQEFDELKTYGLDLGFRWVESAPLVRSSYHAADQVRALSTQFQPQA
;
A
#
# COMPACT_ATOMS: atom_id res chain seq x y z
N MET A 1 -3.39 -9.41 -12.10
CA MET A 1 -3.92 -9.00 -10.78
C MET A 1 -4.08 -10.15 -9.79
N ALA A 2 -4.19 -11.41 -10.22
CA ALA A 2 -4.36 -12.56 -9.31
C ALA A 2 -3.24 -12.66 -8.26
N GLU A 3 -1.97 -12.66 -8.68
CA GLU A 3 -0.81 -12.75 -7.78
C GLU A 3 -0.75 -11.60 -6.76
N ILE A 4 -1.11 -10.38 -7.18
CA ILE A 4 -1.16 -9.22 -6.26
C ILE A 4 -2.23 -9.45 -5.19
N LYS A 5 -3.43 -9.90 -5.60
CA LYS A 5 -4.55 -10.13 -4.67
C LYS A 5 -4.28 -11.30 -3.70
N GLU A 6 -3.59 -12.33 -4.15
CA GLU A 6 -3.13 -13.45 -3.32
C GLU A 6 -2.10 -12.95 -2.30
N THR A 7 -1.07 -12.23 -2.74
CA THR A 7 -0.07 -11.62 -1.87
C THR A 7 -0.72 -10.72 -0.81
N MET A 8 -1.72 -9.92 -1.18
CA MET A 8 -2.45 -9.07 -0.23
C MET A 8 -3.20 -9.89 0.82
N ALA A 9 -3.84 -11.00 0.43
CA ALA A 9 -4.54 -11.87 1.36
C ALA A 9 -3.58 -12.56 2.32
N GLU A 10 -2.42 -13.01 1.82
CA GLU A 10 -1.34 -13.54 2.66
C GLU A 10 -0.81 -12.48 3.63
N ILE A 11 -0.46 -11.28 3.16
CA ILE A 11 -0.01 -10.20 4.06
C ILE A 11 -1.05 -9.93 5.16
N ARG A 12 -2.34 -9.91 4.80
CA ARG A 12 -3.40 -9.69 5.78
C ARG A 12 -3.50 -10.87 6.76
N SER A 13 -3.26 -12.12 6.35
CA SER A 13 -3.32 -13.27 7.26
C SER A 13 -2.30 -13.22 8.40
N TRP A 14 -1.32 -12.31 8.33
CA TRP A 14 -0.32 -12.04 9.38
C TRP A 14 -0.68 -10.83 10.25
N ASP A 15 -1.92 -10.36 10.21
CA ASP A 15 -2.42 -9.22 10.98
C ASP A 15 -1.68 -7.90 10.72
N VAL A 16 -1.21 -7.71 9.48
CA VAL A 16 -0.69 -6.43 9.03
C VAL A 16 -1.83 -5.42 8.89
N ASP A 17 -1.69 -4.28 9.56
CA ASP A 17 -2.70 -3.22 9.61
C ASP A 17 -2.62 -2.23 8.43
N ILE A 18 -1.40 -1.89 7.99
CA ILE A 18 -1.13 -0.82 7.02
C ILE A 18 -0.48 -1.43 5.77
N LEU A 19 -1.10 -1.22 4.61
CA LEU A 19 -0.55 -1.60 3.31
C LEU A 19 -0.29 -0.38 2.44
N THR A 20 0.84 -0.38 1.73
CA THR A 20 1.14 0.64 0.72
C THR A 20 1.42 -0.03 -0.62
N ILE A 21 0.86 0.51 -1.70
CA ILE A 21 0.99 0.00 -3.07
C ILE A 21 1.39 1.17 -3.98
N GLY A 22 2.54 1.05 -4.62
CA GLY A 22 3.09 2.09 -5.51
C GLY A 22 3.66 1.53 -6.80
N GLN A 23 3.79 2.38 -7.82
CA GLN A 23 4.39 1.99 -9.10
C GLN A 23 5.89 1.80 -8.95
N TYR A 24 6.40 0.69 -9.46
CA TYR A 24 7.83 0.52 -9.68
C TYR A 24 8.31 1.54 -10.73
N LEU A 25 9.26 2.38 -10.32
CA LEU A 25 9.96 3.31 -11.20
C LEU A 25 11.41 2.89 -11.27
N GLN A 26 11.86 2.57 -12.48
CA GLN A 26 13.24 2.17 -12.73
C GLN A 26 14.20 3.30 -12.35
N PRO A 27 15.14 3.10 -11.40
CA PRO A 27 16.04 4.18 -10.96
C PRO A 27 17.07 4.58 -12.03
N SER A 28 17.53 3.61 -12.83
CA SER A 28 18.48 3.82 -13.92
C SER A 28 18.41 2.66 -14.92
N LYS A 29 19.00 2.82 -16.11
CA LYS A 29 19.00 1.82 -17.19
C LYS A 29 19.63 0.46 -16.83
N GLY A 30 20.39 0.39 -15.73
CA GLY A 30 20.98 -0.87 -15.25
C GLY A 30 20.04 -1.71 -14.37
N HIS A 31 18.87 -1.17 -13.98
CA HIS A 31 17.88 -1.89 -13.18
C HIS A 31 16.87 -2.60 -14.08
N ILE A 32 16.07 -3.48 -13.49
CA ILE A 32 14.99 -4.20 -14.17
C ILE A 32 14.10 -3.18 -14.92
N PRO A 33 13.81 -3.38 -16.21
CA PRO A 33 12.94 -2.48 -16.95
C PRO A 33 11.53 -2.51 -16.37
N VAL A 34 10.80 -1.39 -16.48
CA VAL A 34 9.38 -1.36 -16.15
C VAL A 34 8.64 -2.21 -17.19
N ASP A 35 8.04 -3.31 -16.76
CA ASP A 35 7.21 -4.16 -17.63
C ASP A 35 5.89 -3.46 -17.97
N ARG A 36 5.26 -2.82 -16.97
CA ARG A 36 3.97 -2.15 -17.13
C ARG A 36 3.82 -0.94 -16.21
N TYR A 37 3.23 0.13 -16.74
CA TYR A 37 2.67 1.22 -15.95
C TYR A 37 1.19 0.97 -15.71
N TYR A 38 0.80 0.91 -14.45
CA TYR A 38 -0.59 0.67 -14.05
C TYR A 38 -1.41 1.96 -14.19
N PRO A 39 -2.63 1.92 -14.74
CA PRO A 39 -3.53 3.06 -14.75
C PRO A 39 -4.03 3.37 -13.32
N PRO A 40 -4.38 4.62 -12.99
CA PRO A 40 -4.86 5.00 -11.66
C PRO A 40 -6.02 4.13 -11.14
N GLN A 41 -6.92 3.70 -12.04
CA GLN A 41 -8.07 2.87 -11.71
C GLN A 41 -7.68 1.51 -11.12
N GLU A 42 -6.57 0.92 -11.56
CA GLU A 42 -6.09 -0.35 -10.99
C GLU A 42 -5.56 -0.16 -9.57
N PHE A 43 -5.02 1.02 -9.24
CA PHE A 43 -4.67 1.34 -7.86
C PHE A 43 -5.92 1.51 -6.98
N ASP A 44 -6.98 2.12 -7.51
CA ASP A 44 -8.27 2.26 -6.81
C ASP A 44 -8.89 0.87 -6.53
N GLU A 45 -8.88 -0.03 -7.52
CA GLU A 45 -9.35 -1.41 -7.36
C GLU A 45 -8.58 -2.16 -6.26
N LEU A 46 -7.25 -1.99 -6.23
CA LEU A 46 -6.41 -2.58 -5.19
C LEU A 46 -6.67 -1.97 -3.81
N LYS A 47 -6.94 -0.66 -3.74
CA LYS A 47 -7.31 0.00 -2.48
C LYS A 47 -8.59 -0.57 -1.93
N THR A 48 -9.65 -0.63 -2.75
CA THR A 48 -10.94 -1.21 -2.36
C THR A 48 -10.78 -2.66 -1.91
N TYR A 49 -10.09 -3.48 -2.70
CA TYR A 49 -9.87 -4.88 -2.35
C TYR A 49 -9.09 -5.05 -1.04
N GLY A 50 -8.05 -4.24 -0.79
CA GLY A 50 -7.31 -4.30 0.48
C GLY A 50 -8.17 -3.90 1.69
N LEU A 51 -9.02 -2.89 1.55
CA LEU A 51 -9.96 -2.51 2.59
C LEU A 51 -10.99 -3.63 2.85
N ASP A 52 -11.51 -4.26 1.80
CA ASP A 52 -12.45 -5.39 1.90
C ASP A 52 -11.82 -6.63 2.55
N LEU A 53 -10.52 -6.87 2.33
CA LEU A 53 -9.75 -7.91 3.02
C LEU A 53 -9.56 -7.63 4.52
N GLY A 54 -9.72 -6.38 4.97
CA GLY A 54 -9.60 -5.99 6.36
C GLY A 54 -8.27 -5.35 6.76
N PHE A 55 -7.49 -4.82 5.82
CA PHE A 55 -6.43 -3.85 6.17
C PHE A 55 -7.08 -2.61 6.79
N ARG A 56 -6.49 -2.08 7.87
CA ARG A 56 -7.00 -0.88 8.56
C ARG A 56 -6.64 0.41 7.84
N TRP A 57 -5.59 0.38 7.02
CA TRP A 57 -5.21 1.49 6.14
C TRP A 57 -4.58 0.97 4.85
N VAL A 58 -4.98 1.55 3.71
CA VAL A 58 -4.38 1.25 2.42
C VAL A 58 -4.08 2.55 1.67
N GLU A 59 -2.79 2.80 1.40
CA GLU A 59 -2.36 3.79 0.42
C GLU A 59 -2.06 3.09 -0.91
N SER A 60 -2.69 3.53 -1.99
CA SER A 60 -2.52 2.92 -3.30
C SER A 60 -2.60 3.99 -4.38
N ALA A 61 -1.46 4.32 -4.98
CA ALA A 61 -1.35 5.26 -6.10
C ALA A 61 0.07 5.20 -6.69
N PRO A 62 0.30 5.67 -7.94
CA PRO A 62 1.58 5.51 -8.62
C PRO A 62 2.81 6.01 -7.82
N LEU A 63 2.67 7.13 -7.11
CA LEU A 63 3.79 7.75 -6.38
C LEU A 63 3.88 7.35 -4.91
N VAL A 64 2.98 6.49 -4.43
CA VAL A 64 3.02 6.01 -3.03
C VAL A 64 4.35 5.29 -2.78
N ARG A 65 4.89 5.54 -1.58
CA ARG A 65 6.06 4.87 -1.02
C ARG A 65 5.74 4.49 0.41
N SER A 66 6.52 3.58 0.99
CA SER A 66 6.27 3.06 2.34
C SER A 66 6.18 4.14 3.43
N SER A 67 6.90 5.26 3.27
CA SER A 67 6.88 6.37 4.23
C SER A 67 5.85 7.46 3.92
N TYR A 68 5.14 7.38 2.79
CA TYR A 68 4.17 8.39 2.38
C TYR A 68 3.00 8.42 3.39
N HIS A 69 2.81 9.56 4.07
CA HIS A 69 1.84 9.76 5.16
C HIS A 69 1.95 8.77 6.34
N ALA A 70 3.11 8.14 6.55
CA ALA A 70 3.29 7.14 7.61
C ALA A 70 2.98 7.67 9.03
N ALA A 71 3.28 8.94 9.30
CA ALA A 71 2.99 9.55 10.60
C ALA A 71 1.48 9.65 10.87
N ASP A 72 0.68 9.96 9.84
CA ASP A 72 -0.79 10.04 9.96
C ASP A 72 -1.41 8.66 10.14
N GLN A 73 -0.90 7.67 9.40
CA GLN A 73 -1.32 6.27 9.50
C GLN A 73 -1.09 5.73 10.91
N VAL A 74 0.11 5.93 11.46
CA VAL A 74 0.45 5.48 12.82
C VAL A 74 -0.38 6.22 13.86
N ARG A 75 -0.57 7.54 13.73
CA ARG A 75 -1.43 8.32 14.63
C ARG A 75 -2.88 7.82 14.62
N ALA A 76 -3.41 7.49 13.45
CA ALA A 76 -4.79 7.04 13.30
C ALA A 76 -5.04 5.65 13.91
N LEU A 77 -4.03 4.77 13.89
CA LEU A 77 -4.21 3.36 14.26
C LEU A 77 -3.57 2.97 15.60
N SER A 78 -2.60 3.73 16.09
CA SER A 78 -1.91 3.45 17.36
C SER A 78 -2.77 3.82 18.55
N THR A 79 -2.95 2.87 19.48
CA THR A 79 -3.56 3.10 20.78
C THR A 79 -2.62 3.80 21.77
N GLN A 80 -1.33 3.89 21.45
CA GLN A 80 -0.29 4.49 22.31
C GLN A 80 -0.02 5.96 21.99
N PHE A 81 -0.43 6.46 20.82
CA PHE A 81 -0.32 7.87 20.48
C PHE A 81 -1.48 8.64 21.12
N GLN A 82 -1.28 9.13 22.35
CA GLN A 82 -2.10 10.21 22.89
C GLN A 82 -1.53 11.54 22.40
N PRO A 83 -2.31 12.39 21.71
CA PRO A 83 -1.86 13.75 21.43
C PRO A 83 -1.64 14.45 22.78
N GLN A 84 -0.42 14.92 23.03
CA GLN A 84 -0.20 15.86 24.12
C GLN A 84 -0.97 17.14 23.78
N ALA A 85 -1.86 17.53 24.70
CA ALA A 85 -2.62 18.77 24.63
C ALA A 85 -1.71 20.00 24.70
#